data_AF-A0A1R4HDT6-F1
#
_entry.id   AF-A0A1R4HDT6-F1
#
_cell.length_a   1.000
_cell.length_b   1.000
_cell.length_c   1.000
_cell.angle_alpha   90.00
_cell.angle_beta   90.00
_cell.angle_gamma   90.00
#
_symmetry.space_group_name_H-M   'P 1'
#
loop_
_entity.id
_entity.type
_entity.pdbx_description
1 polymer ?
#
loop_
_entity_poly.entity_id
_entity_poly.type
_entity_poly.pdbx_seq_one_letter_code
_entity_poly.pdbx_strand_id
1 'polypeptide(L)' 'METLTANTTIQAINHYAALCEAVPLYPIKNEHDYEIAIDALNHLMDLGGADENHPLARLVTALGIFIESYEQHLSTD' A
#
# COMPACT_ATOMS: atom_id res chain seq x y z
N MET A 1 -8.70 11.56 23.91
CA MET A 1 -8.36 11.54 22.47
C MET A 1 -8.12 12.97 22.06
N GLU A 2 -6.87 13.39 22.19
CA GLU A 2 -6.45 14.77 21.92
C GLU A 2 -6.41 14.98 20.41
N THR A 3 -7.01 16.08 20.00
CA THR A 3 -7.33 16.51 18.64
C THR A 3 -6.12 16.43 17.69
N LEU A 4 -6.30 15.75 16.54
CA LEU A 4 -5.37 15.84 15.41
C LEU A 4 -5.30 17.32 15.00
N THR A 5 -4.23 18.02 15.39
CA THR A 5 -4.08 19.45 15.07
C THR A 5 -3.90 19.63 13.56
N ALA A 6 -4.30 20.76 12.99
CA ALA A 6 -4.21 21.02 11.54
C ALA A 6 -2.81 20.77 10.98
N ASN A 7 -1.76 21.07 11.75
CA ASN A 7 -0.37 20.81 11.34
C ASN A 7 -0.06 19.31 11.29
N THR A 8 -0.45 18.55 12.33
CA THR A 8 -0.28 17.09 12.36
C THR A 8 -1.02 16.41 11.20
N THR A 9 -2.21 16.90 10.84
CA THR A 9 -2.96 16.40 9.68
C THR A 9 -2.23 16.65 8.37
N ILE A 10 -1.70 17.85 8.14
CA ILE A 10 -0.93 18.18 6.92
C ILE A 10 0.33 17.31 6.83
N GLN A 11 1.05 17.12 7.94
CA GLN A 11 2.21 16.24 7.97
C GLN A 11 1.84 14.80 7.64
N ALA A 12 0.74 14.28 8.19
CA ALA A 12 0.26 12.94 7.87
C ALA A 12 -0.10 12.78 6.39
N ILE A 13 -0.77 13.77 5.80
CA ILE A 13 -1.11 13.78 4.36
C ILE A 13 0.16 13.76 3.52
N ASN A 14 1.16 14.59 3.84
CA ASN A 14 2.41 14.66 3.09
C ASN A 14 3.21 13.34 3.20
N HIS A 15 3.27 12.74 4.39
CA HIS A 15 3.93 11.44 4.56
C HIS A 15 3.20 10.32 3.83
N TYR A 16 1.87 10.33 3.83
CA TYR A 16 1.09 9.36 3.08
C TYR A 16 1.29 9.53 1.57
N ALA A 17 1.29 10.75 1.05
CA ALA A 17 1.58 11.02 -0.36
C ALA A 17 2.98 10.54 -0.76
N ALA A 18 4.01 10.87 0.03
CA ALA A 18 5.38 10.41 -0.21
C ALA A 18 5.51 8.87 -0.12
N LEU A 19 4.73 8.24 0.76
CA LEU A 19 4.67 6.78 0.83
C LEU A 19 4.01 6.20 -0.44
N CYS A 20 2.93 6.81 -0.93
CA CYS A 20 2.24 6.39 -2.15
C CYS A 20 3.08 6.55 -3.42
N GLU A 21 4.07 7.46 -3.43
CA GLU A 21 5.05 7.57 -4.53
C GLU A 21 6.01 6.37 -4.57
N ALA A 22 6.28 5.74 -3.42
CA ALA A 22 7.19 4.60 -3.30
C ALA A 22 6.47 3.25 -3.36
N VAL A 23 5.28 3.15 -2.74
CA VAL A 23 4.47 1.94 -2.66
C VAL A 23 3.00 2.33 -2.87
N PRO A 24 2.29 1.76 -3.86
CA PRO A 24 0.94 2.20 -4.23
C PRO A 24 -0.12 1.77 -3.20
N LEU A 25 -0.12 2.39 -2.03
CA LEU A 25 -1.03 2.09 -0.91
C LEU A 25 -2.36 2.83 -1.03
N TYR A 26 -3.05 2.63 -2.14
CA TYR A 26 -4.35 3.24 -2.44
C TYR A 26 -5.25 2.25 -3.19
N PRO A 27 -6.58 2.47 -3.24
CA PRO A 27 -7.49 1.60 -3.98
C PRO A 27 -7.10 1.52 -5.46
N ILE A 28 -6.89 0.30 -5.94
CA ILE A 28 -6.59 -0.03 -7.34
C ILE A 28 -7.87 0.09 -8.17
N LYS A 29 -7.82 0.78 -9.30
CA LYS A 29 -9.02 1.10 -10.09
C LYS A 29 -9.03 0.49 -11.48
N ASN A 30 -7.89 0.00 -11.95
CA ASN A 30 -7.69 -0.50 -13.30
C ASN A 30 -6.49 -1.45 -13.34
N GLU A 31 -6.33 -2.14 -14.48
CA GLU A 31 -5.28 -3.13 -14.70
C GLU A 31 -3.86 -2.53 -14.55
N HIS A 32 -3.65 -1.30 -15.01
CA HIS A 32 -2.35 -0.66 -14.92
C HIS A 32 -1.94 -0.40 -13.46
N ASP A 33 -2.88 0.07 -12.64
CA ASP A 33 -2.66 0.24 -11.20
C ASP A 33 -2.37 -1.11 -10.51
N TYR A 34 -3.03 -2.19 -10.98
CA TYR A 34 -2.83 -3.54 -10.47
C TYR A 34 -1.43 -4.08 -10.80
N GLU A 35 -0.98 -3.94 -12.04
CA GLU A 35 0.38 -4.33 -12.46
C GLU A 35 1.44 -3.63 -11.61
N ILE A 36 1.31 -2.31 -11.41
CA ILE A 36 2.22 -1.53 -10.56
C ILE A 36 2.21 -2.05 -9.11
N ALA A 37 1.04 -2.39 -8.58
CA ALA A 37 0.90 -2.94 -7.23
C ALA A 37 1.56 -4.31 -7.09
N ILE A 38 1.41 -5.19 -8.08
CA ILE A 38 2.07 -6.52 -8.09
C ILE A 38 3.59 -6.37 -8.15
N ASP A 39 4.11 -5.50 -9.03
CA ASP A 39 5.54 -5.25 -9.13
C ASP A 39 6.12 -4.69 -7.83
N ALA A 40 5.42 -3.74 -7.20
CA ALA A 40 5.80 -3.21 -5.91
C ALA A 40 5.76 -4.27 -4.80
N LEU A 41 4.73 -5.13 -4.77
CA LEU A 41 4.61 -6.22 -3.79
C LEU A 41 5.78 -7.19 -3.91
N ASN A 42 6.12 -7.62 -5.13
CA ASN A 42 7.25 -8.51 -5.39
C ASN A 42 8.57 -7.88 -4.95
N HIS A 43 8.78 -6.61 -5.27
CA HIS A 43 9.98 -5.89 -4.85
C HIS A 43 10.10 -5.79 -3.32
N LEU A 44 9.00 -5.53 -2.61
CA LEU A 44 8.98 -5.49 -1.15
C LEU A 44 9.28 -6.85 -0.53
N MET A 45 8.80 -7.96 -1.12
CA MET A 45 9.10 -9.31 -0.67
C MET A 45 10.58 -9.66 -0.89
N ASP A 46 11.15 -9.28 -2.04
CA ASP A 46 12.57 -9.47 -2.33
C ASP A 46 13.47 -8.72 -1.34
N LEU A 47 13.09 -7.49 -0.97
CA LEU A 47 13.82 -6.68 0.01
C LEU A 47 13.68 -7.18 1.46
N GLY A 48 12.49 -7.64 1.84
CA GLY A 48 12.24 -8.20 3.17
C GLY A 48 12.87 -9.58 3.39
N GLY A 49 13.17 -10.29 2.30
CA GLY A 49 13.67 -11.66 2.36
C GLY A 49 12.70 -12.57 3.14
N ALA A 50 13.26 -13.54 3.87
CA ALA A 50 12.47 -14.47 4.68
C ALA A 50 12.21 -13.96 6.12
N ASP A 51 12.46 -12.67 6.41
CA ASP A 51 12.23 -12.12 7.75
C ASP A 51 10.78 -11.63 7.89
N GLU A 52 9.95 -12.48 8.50
CA GLU A 52 8.54 -12.16 8.78
C GLU A 52 8.36 -11.01 9.79
N ASN A 53 9.40 -10.65 10.56
CA ASN A 53 9.37 -9.50 11.47
C ASN A 53 9.88 -8.21 10.82
N HIS A 54 10.23 -8.25 9.54
CA HIS A 54 10.78 -7.11 8.83
C HIS A 54 9.74 -5.97 8.76
N PRO A 55 10.12 -4.69 8.93
CA PRO A 55 9.19 -3.55 8.84
C PRO A 55 8.38 -3.50 7.54
N LEU A 56 8.92 -4.06 6.45
CA LEU A 56 8.24 -4.17 5.15
C LEU A 56 7.09 -5.17 5.15
N ALA A 57 7.07 -6.16 6.05
CA ALA A 57 5.98 -7.14 6.13
C ALA A 57 4.61 -6.46 6.27
N ARG A 58 4.55 -5.37 7.06
CA ARG A 58 3.31 -4.58 7.20
C ARG A 58 2.91 -3.85 5.92
N LEU A 59 3.87 -3.43 5.10
CA LEU A 59 3.59 -2.80 3.80
C LEU A 59 3.12 -3.85 2.79
N VAL A 60 3.75 -5.03 2.78
CA VAL A 60 3.32 -6.19 1.97
C VAL A 60 1.88 -6.58 2.32
N THR A 61 1.55 -6.71 3.61
CA THR A 61 0.18 -7.00 4.05
C THR A 61 -0.80 -5.92 3.60
N ALA A 62 -0.46 -4.64 3.80
CA ALA A 62 -1.35 -3.54 3.42
C ALA A 62 -1.59 -3.49 1.91
N LEU A 63 -0.55 -3.68 1.11
CA LEU A 63 -0.65 -3.69 -0.35
C LEU A 63 -1.46 -4.89 -0.85
N GLY A 64 -1.26 -6.07 -0.26
CA GLY A 64 -2.02 -7.28 -0.57
C GLY A 64 -3.54 -7.10 -0.39
N ILE A 65 -3.98 -6.32 0.61
CA ILE A 65 -5.40 -6.02 0.82
C ILE A 65 -5.98 -5.22 -0.36
N PHE A 66 -5.24 -4.27 -0.93
CA PHE A 66 -5.71 -3.50 -2.08
C PHE A 66 -5.78 -4.34 -3.35
N ILE A 67 -4.79 -5.21 -3.55
CA ILE A 67 -4.73 -6.19 -4.66
C ILE A 67 -5.91 -7.15 -4.57
N GLU A 68 -6.10 -7.81 -3.43
CA GLU A 68 -7.21 -8.74 -3.20
C GLU A 68 -8.56 -8.04 -3.41
N SER A 69 -8.71 -6.82 -2.90
CA SER A 69 -9.94 -6.06 -3.08
C SER A 69 -10.24 -5.82 -4.57
N TYR A 70 -9.25 -5.49 -5.39
CA TYR A 70 -9.43 -5.32 -6.83
C TYR A 70 -9.81 -6.63 -7.54
N GLU A 71 -9.11 -7.72 -7.23
CA GLU A 71 -9.37 -9.05 -7.81
C GLU A 71 -10.81 -9.54 -7.51
N GLN A 72 -11.29 -9.28 -6.29
CA GLN A 72 -12.67 -9.62 -5.91
C GLN A 72 -13.70 -8.87 -6.76
N HIS A 73 -13.46 -7.60 -7.07
CA HIS A 73 -14.37 -6.84 -7.94
C HIS A 73 -14.37 -7.40 -9.38
N LEU A 74 -13.21 -7.76 -9.93
CA LEU A 74 -13.12 -8.39 -11.25
C LEU A 74 -13.87 -9.73 -11.34
N SER A 75 -13.88 -10.51 -10.26
CA SER A 75 -14.55 -11.82 -10.23
C SER A 75 -16.09 -11.76 -10.16
N THR A 76 -16.65 -10.55 -9.97
CA THR A 76 -18.10 -10.33 -9.83
C THR A 76 -18.74 -9.79 -11.12
N ASP A 77 -17.93 -9.38 -12.11
CA ASP A 77 -18.35 -8.99 -13.47
C ASP A 77 -18.38 -10.19 -14.44
#